data_AF-A0A318Q755-F1
#
_entry.id   AF-A0A318Q755-F1
#
_cell.length_a   1.000
_cell.length_b   1.000
_cell.length_c   1.000
_cell.angle_alpha   90.00
_cell.angle_beta   90.00
_cell.angle_gamma   90.00
#
_symmetry.space_group_name_H-M   'P 1'
#
loop_
_entity.id
_entity.type
_entity.pdbx_description
1 polymer ?
#
loop_
_entity_poly.entity_id
_entity_poly.type
_entity_poly.pdbx_seq_one_letter_code
_entity_poly.pdbx_strand_id
1 'polypeptide(L)'
;MRVVLDTDVVLSGFMSPDGASRQLLLGALDGNFSLLLSTTLLVEYEAVLRRSENLFRMGVQGDEVLEVLDGLAGCCVPVSFDYRWRPTGAHGDDELVVETAINGNADAIATFNLKDMQRAVSRFGIPAVRPGVLLRRMRG
;
A
#
# COMPACT_ATOMS: atom_id res chain seq x y z
N MET A 1 -1.06 -14.91 1.12
CA MET A 1 -2.02 -13.82 1.37
C MET A 1 -1.74 -12.69 0.38
N ARG A 2 -2.76 -12.09 -0.21
CA ARG A 2 -2.70 -10.99 -1.19
C ARG A 2 -3.09 -9.69 -0.50
N VAL A 3 -2.21 -8.69 -0.52
CA VAL A 3 -2.41 -7.48 0.29
C VAL A 3 -2.15 -6.24 -0.55
N VAL A 4 -3.00 -5.23 -0.41
CA VAL A 4 -2.71 -3.86 -0.83
C VAL A 4 -2.26 -3.06 0.38
N LEU A 5 -1.19 -2.28 0.22
CA LEU A 5 -0.78 -1.30 1.22
C LEU A 5 -1.37 0.06 0.85
N ASP A 6 -1.92 0.76 1.83
CA ASP A 6 -2.30 2.15 1.67
C ASP A 6 -1.04 3.04 1.58
N THR A 7 -1.13 4.17 0.90
CA THR A 7 0.00 5.08 0.66
C THR A 7 0.62 5.60 1.96
N ASP A 8 -0.21 5.93 2.95
CA ASP A 8 0.28 6.35 4.27
C ASP A 8 0.98 5.21 5.03
N VAL A 9 0.60 3.95 4.77
CA VAL A 9 1.30 2.78 5.34
C VAL A 9 2.67 2.65 4.70
N VAL A 10 2.79 2.82 3.38
CA VAL A 10 4.10 2.84 2.70
C VAL A 10 4.97 3.97 3.25
N LEU A 11 4.47 5.21 3.29
CA LEU A 11 5.18 6.36 3.86
C LEU A 11 5.64 6.10 5.30
N SER A 12 4.76 5.55 6.14
CA SER A 12 5.11 5.18 7.51
C SER A 12 6.20 4.12 7.59
N GLY A 13 6.29 3.21 6.61
CA GLY A 13 7.35 2.19 6.55
C GLY A 13 8.73 2.79 6.26
N PHE A 14 8.80 3.86 5.48
CA PHE A 14 10.05 4.61 5.30
C PHE A 14 10.41 5.45 6.53
N MET A 15 9.42 6.04 7.21
CA MET A 15 9.62 6.93 8.35
C MET A 15 10.01 6.21 9.65
N SER A 16 9.66 4.94 9.83
CA SER A 16 9.84 4.22 11.11
C SER A 16 10.45 2.83 10.90
N PRO A 17 11.76 2.64 11.19
CA PRO A 17 12.46 1.37 10.94
C PRO A 17 11.93 0.20 11.79
N ASP A 18 11.44 0.48 13.00
CA ASP A 18 10.92 -0.55 13.93
C ASP A 18 9.40 -0.74 13.80
N GLY A 19 8.74 0.02 12.92
CA GLY A 19 7.29 0.04 12.78
C GLY A 19 6.73 -1.19 12.06
N ALA A 20 5.48 -1.53 12.37
CA ALA A 20 4.78 -2.62 11.68
C ALA A 20 4.68 -2.38 10.16
N SER A 21 4.58 -1.13 9.72
CA SER A 21 4.58 -0.78 8.29
C SER A 21 5.90 -1.15 7.60
N ARG A 22 7.06 -0.89 8.24
CA ARG A 22 8.37 -1.30 7.71
C ARG A 22 8.47 -2.80 7.59
N GLN A 23 7.96 -3.53 8.59
CA GLN A 23 7.91 -4.99 8.56
C GLN A 23 7.00 -5.53 7.44
N LEU A 24 5.91 -4.82 7.10
CA LEU A 24 5.10 -5.18 5.92
C LEU A 24 5.86 -4.94 4.61
N LEU A 25 6.60 -3.83 4.47
CA LEU A 25 7.42 -3.58 3.27
C LEU A 25 8.50 -4.66 3.09
N LEU A 26 9.23 -4.98 4.16
CA LEU A 26 10.21 -6.06 4.15
C LEU A 26 9.56 -7.40 3.83
N GLY A 27 8.41 -7.70 4.44
CA GLY A 27 7.67 -8.91 4.13
C GLY A 27 7.18 -9.01 2.68
N ALA A 28 6.88 -7.88 2.03
CA ALA A 28 6.58 -7.86 0.60
C ALA A 28 7.82 -8.15 -0.25
N LEU A 29 8.95 -7.52 0.05
CA LEU A 29 10.23 -7.74 -0.64
C LEU A 29 10.74 -9.18 -0.48
N ASP A 30 10.56 -9.77 0.71
CA ASP A 30 10.93 -11.15 1.02
C ASP A 30 9.94 -12.18 0.46
N GLY A 31 8.80 -11.75 -0.11
CA GLY A 31 7.77 -12.65 -0.65
C GLY A 31 6.94 -13.38 0.41
N ASN A 32 6.93 -12.91 1.67
CA ASN A 32 6.13 -13.47 2.76
C ASN A 32 4.62 -13.33 2.52
N PHE A 33 4.23 -12.38 1.65
CA PHE A 33 2.89 -12.25 1.10
C PHE A 33 2.97 -11.63 -0.29
N SER A 34 1.89 -11.77 -1.07
CA SER A 34 1.80 -11.15 -2.40
C SER A 34 1.36 -9.70 -2.24
N LEU A 35 2.26 -8.75 -2.46
CA LEU A 35 1.91 -7.34 -2.60
C LEU A 35 1.14 -7.15 -3.91
N LEU A 36 -0.07 -6.61 -3.83
CA LEU A 36 -0.86 -6.20 -4.99
C LEU A 36 -0.58 -4.74 -5.30
N LEU A 37 -0.15 -4.45 -6.53
CA LEU A 37 0.23 -3.11 -6.92
C LEU A 37 -0.20 -2.81 -8.34
N SER A 38 -0.88 -1.69 -8.54
CA SER A 38 -1.15 -1.14 -9.87
C SER A 38 -0.11 -0.09 -10.23
N THR A 39 0.09 0.15 -11.53
CA THR A 39 1.01 1.20 -12.01
C THR A 39 0.66 2.57 -11.41
N THR A 40 -0.63 2.91 -11.36
CA THR A 40 -1.07 4.20 -10.82
C THR A 40 -0.82 4.31 -9.32
N LEU A 41 -1.02 3.23 -8.54
CA LEU A 41 -0.74 3.23 -7.11
C LEU A 41 0.77 3.32 -6.82
N LEU A 42 1.61 2.71 -7.65
CA LEU A 42 3.07 2.86 -7.58
C LEU A 42 3.51 4.31 -7.84
N VAL A 43 2.93 4.97 -8.85
CA VAL A 43 3.18 6.39 -9.14
C VAL A 43 2.73 7.28 -7.97
N GLU A 44 1.62 6.95 -7.32
CA GLU A 44 1.15 7.67 -6.14
C GLU A 44 2.14 7.52 -4.97
N TYR A 45 2.67 6.32 -4.74
CA TYR A 45 3.73 6.14 -3.73
C TYR A 45 4.96 6.98 -4.04
N GLU A 46 5.43 6.97 -5.28
CA GLU A 46 6.57 7.78 -5.71
C GLU A 46 6.31 9.27 -5.46
N ALA A 47 5.16 9.77 -5.89
CA ALA A 47 4.76 11.17 -5.75
C ALA A 47 4.68 11.60 -4.28
N VAL A 48 4.20 10.72 -3.38
CA VAL A 48 4.14 10.99 -1.93
C VAL A 48 5.53 10.94 -1.29
N LEU A 49 6.29 9.87 -1.53
CA LEU A 49 7.59 9.66 -0.87
C LEU A 49 8.63 10.70 -1.29
N ARG A 50 8.62 11.13 -2.56
CA ARG A 50 9.60 12.09 -3.11
C ARG A 50 9.25 13.56 -2.85
N ARG A 51 8.19 13.87 -2.10
CA ARG A 51 7.94 15.25 -1.64
C ARG A 51 9.13 15.72 -0.82
N SER A 52 9.59 16.95 -1.06
CA SER A 52 10.81 17.47 -0.42
C SER A 52 10.77 17.40 1.12
N GLU A 53 9.61 17.65 1.72
CA GLU A 53 9.41 17.51 3.17
C GLU A 53 9.59 16.06 3.64
N ASN A 54 9.07 15.08 2.89
CA ASN A 54 9.19 13.68 3.24
C ASN A 54 10.64 13.20 3.11
N LEU A 55 11.32 13.52 2.01
CA LEU A 55 12.75 13.21 1.83
C LEU A 55 13.60 13.78 2.97
N PHE A 56 13.36 15.06 3.32
CA PHE A 56 14.05 15.71 4.44
C PHE A 56 13.79 15.00 5.77
N ARG A 57 12.55 14.63 6.07
CA ARG A 57 12.17 13.93 7.30
C ARG A 57 12.72 12.51 7.40
N MET A 58 12.79 11.80 6.28
CA MET A 58 13.35 10.46 6.19
C MET A 58 14.89 10.48 6.20
N GLY A 59 15.50 11.61 5.84
CA GLY A 59 16.96 11.74 5.75
C GLY A 59 17.56 11.00 4.56
N VAL A 60 16.80 10.84 3.47
CA VAL A 60 17.19 10.07 2.27
C VAL A 60 17.07 10.91 1.01
N GLN A 61 17.75 10.49 -0.05
CA GLN A 61 17.64 11.06 -1.38
C GLN A 61 16.49 10.42 -2.16
N GLY A 62 16.05 11.12 -3.22
CA GLY A 62 14.99 10.62 -4.10
C GLY A 62 15.36 9.30 -4.78
N ASP A 63 16.63 9.08 -5.11
CA ASP A 63 17.08 7.85 -5.78
C ASP A 63 17.04 6.64 -4.83
N GLU A 64 17.33 6.83 -3.54
CA GLU A 64 17.17 5.77 -2.52
C GLU A 64 15.71 5.34 -2.35
N VAL A 65 14.76 6.27 -2.53
CA VAL A 65 13.33 5.94 -2.57
C VAL A 65 12.99 5.10 -3.80
N LEU A 66 13.54 5.47 -4.96
CA LEU A 66 13.30 4.74 -6.21
C LEU A 66 13.83 3.31 -6.15
N GLU A 67 15.00 3.07 -5.56
CA GLU A 67 15.54 1.72 -5.40
C GLU A 67 14.58 0.79 -4.63
N VAL A 68 13.94 1.29 -3.57
CA VAL A 68 12.96 0.52 -2.81
C VAL A 68 11.68 0.29 -3.61
N LEU A 69 11.19 1.32 -4.31
CA LEU A 69 10.00 1.22 -5.15
C LEU A 69 10.20 0.26 -6.33
N ASP A 70 11.38 0.26 -6.94
CA ASP A 70 11.77 -0.70 -7.99
C ASP A 70 11.80 -2.13 -7.44
N GLY A 71 12.31 -2.32 -6.22
CA GLY A 71 12.25 -3.61 -5.53
C GLY A 71 10.82 -4.10 -5.31
N LEU A 72 9.92 -3.23 -4.84
CA LEU A 72 8.51 -3.57 -4.66
C LEU A 72 7.83 -3.86 -6.00
N ALA A 73 8.10 -3.06 -7.04
CA ALA A 73 7.56 -3.29 -8.38
C ALA A 73 8.05 -4.62 -8.97
N GLY A 74 9.30 -4.98 -8.72
CA GLY A 74 9.91 -6.24 -9.18
C GLY A 74 9.36 -7.50 -8.51
N CYS A 75 8.86 -7.41 -7.28
CA CYS A 75 8.30 -8.56 -6.55
C CYS A 75 6.77 -8.58 -6.44
N CYS A 76 6.08 -7.48 -6.77
CA CYS A 76 4.63 -7.41 -6.66
C CYS A 76 3.88 -8.32 -7.64
N VAL A 77 2.62 -8.60 -7.33
CA VAL A 77 1.64 -9.08 -8.30
C VAL A 77 0.99 -7.86 -8.94
N PRO A 78 1.22 -7.61 -10.24
CA PRO A 78 0.67 -6.44 -10.91
C PRO A 78 -0.84 -6.54 -11.04
N VAL A 79 -1.52 -5.43 -10.78
CA VAL A 79 -2.97 -5.29 -10.95
C VAL A 79 -3.25 -4.23 -12.01
N SER A 80 -3.97 -4.60 -13.05
CA SER A 80 -4.36 -3.69 -14.14
C SER A 80 -5.85 -3.49 -14.16
N PHE A 81 -6.29 -2.24 -14.35
CA PHE A 81 -7.69 -1.86 -14.49
C PHE A 81 -7.79 -0.54 -15.26
N ASP A 82 -8.94 -0.30 -15.87
CA ASP A 82 -9.22 0.96 -16.54
C ASP A 82 -9.42 2.08 -15.51
N TYR A 83 -8.60 3.12 -15.59
CA TYR A 83 -8.52 4.27 -14.65
C TYR A 83 -9.77 5.20 -14.64
N ARG A 84 -10.97 4.66 -14.88
CA ARG A 84 -12.24 5.40 -14.83
C ARG A 84 -13.27 4.73 -13.93
N TRP A 85 -12.92 3.58 -13.34
CA TRP A 85 -13.86 2.78 -12.58
C TRP A 85 -13.88 3.20 -11.11
N ARG A 86 -14.46 4.36 -10.81
CA ARG A 86 -14.66 4.86 -9.44
C ARG A 86 -15.68 3.99 -8.68
N PRO A 87 -15.29 2.91 -7.96
CA PRO A 87 -16.27 1.96 -7.48
C PRO A 87 -17.02 2.57 -6.31
N THR A 88 -16.34 3.38 -5.49
CA THR A 88 -16.90 3.93 -4.26
C THR A 88 -17.58 5.27 -4.50
N GLY A 89 -17.21 5.96 -5.59
CA GLY A 89 -17.66 7.33 -5.84
C GLY A 89 -17.07 8.34 -4.86
N ALA A 90 -16.09 7.95 -4.04
CA ALA A 90 -15.39 8.84 -3.13
C ALA A 90 -14.47 9.81 -3.89
N HIS A 91 -14.19 10.95 -3.25
CA HIS A 91 -13.16 11.89 -3.70
C HIS A 91 -11.85 11.56 -2.97
N GLY A 92 -10.74 11.34 -3.70
CA GLY A 92 -9.38 11.30 -3.12
C GLY A 92 -8.49 10.14 -3.57
N ASP A 93 -7.28 10.09 -3.01
CA ASP A 93 -6.21 9.10 -3.25
C ASP A 93 -6.60 7.67 -2.81
N ASP A 94 -7.57 7.59 -1.91
CA ASP A 94 -8.23 6.38 -1.40
C ASP A 94 -8.79 5.47 -2.53
N GLU A 95 -9.19 6.03 -3.67
CA GLU A 95 -9.83 5.27 -4.75
C GLU A 95 -8.84 4.29 -5.41
N LEU A 96 -7.56 4.67 -5.56
CA LEU A 96 -6.54 3.83 -6.18
C LEU A 96 -6.26 2.56 -5.37
N VAL A 97 -6.20 2.70 -4.04
CA VAL A 97 -6.01 1.59 -3.10
C VAL A 97 -7.18 0.61 -3.21
N VAL A 98 -8.40 1.13 -3.25
CA VAL A 98 -9.63 0.33 -3.34
C VAL A 98 -9.76 -0.36 -4.70
N GLU A 99 -9.55 0.36 -5.81
CA GLU A 99 -9.57 -0.21 -7.16
C GLU A 99 -8.52 -1.34 -7.30
N THR A 100 -7.31 -1.12 -6.78
CA THR A 100 -6.25 -2.13 -6.76
C THR A 100 -6.66 -3.35 -5.94
N ALA A 101 -7.29 -3.14 -4.78
CA ALA A 101 -7.70 -4.23 -3.91
C ALA A 101 -8.79 -5.09 -4.54
N ILE A 102 -9.78 -4.46 -5.17
CA ILE A 102 -10.90 -5.18 -5.79
C ILE A 102 -10.44 -5.93 -7.04
N ASN A 103 -9.78 -5.25 -7.98
CA ASN A 103 -9.31 -5.90 -9.21
C ASN A 103 -8.23 -6.95 -8.94
N GLY A 104 -7.46 -6.76 -7.87
CA GLY A 104 -6.43 -7.70 -7.44
C GLY A 104 -6.94 -8.88 -6.60
N ASN A 105 -8.25 -8.95 -6.27
CA ASN A 105 -8.81 -9.91 -5.31
C ASN A 105 -7.98 -9.95 -4.01
N ALA A 106 -7.85 -8.81 -3.35
CA ALA A 106 -7.08 -8.69 -2.11
C ALA A 106 -7.74 -9.47 -0.96
N ASP A 107 -6.91 -10.14 -0.17
CA ASP A 107 -7.32 -10.73 1.10
C ASP A 107 -7.43 -9.67 2.21
N ALA A 108 -6.71 -8.54 2.08
CA ALA A 108 -6.76 -7.41 3.00
C ALA A 108 -6.19 -6.12 2.41
N ILE A 109 -6.61 -4.98 2.96
CA ILE A 109 -5.94 -3.68 2.81
C ILE A 109 -5.27 -3.33 4.14
N ALA A 110 -3.98 -3.01 4.11
CA ALA A 110 -3.29 -2.41 5.24
C ALA A 110 -3.45 -0.89 5.21
N THR A 111 -4.12 -0.30 6.20
CA THR A 111 -4.42 1.14 6.24
C THR A 111 -4.45 1.70 7.66
N PHE A 112 -4.21 3.01 7.80
CA PHE A 112 -4.50 3.75 9.02
C PHE A 112 -5.92 4.36 9.01
N ASN A 113 -6.49 4.65 7.84
CA ASN A 113 -7.85 5.18 7.66
C ASN A 113 -8.90 4.05 7.65
N LEU A 114 -8.98 3.30 8.76
CA LEU A 114 -9.87 2.14 8.87
C LEU A 114 -11.33 2.47 8.53
N LYS A 115 -11.83 3.63 8.97
CA LYS A 115 -13.25 3.97 8.86
C LYS A 115 -13.68 4.11 7.41
N ASP A 116 -12.93 4.90 6.63
CA ASP A 116 -13.32 5.19 5.25
C ASP A 116 -12.94 4.03 4.33
N MET A 117 -11.78 3.41 4.54
CA MET A 117 -11.40 2.20 3.80
C MET A 117 -12.38 1.06 4.04
N GLN A 118 -12.73 0.74 5.30
CA GLN A 118 -13.69 -0.33 5.56
C GLN A 118 -15.05 -0.04 4.95
N ARG A 119 -15.50 1.23 4.95
CA ARG A 119 -16.73 1.63 4.26
C ARG A 119 -16.63 1.35 2.75
N ALA A 120 -15.54 1.78 2.12
CA ALA A 120 -15.28 1.62 0.69
C ALA A 120 -15.26 0.15 0.24
N VAL A 121 -14.63 -0.74 1.00
CA VAL A 121 -14.46 -2.15 0.61
C VAL A 121 -15.44 -3.14 1.23
N SER A 122 -16.29 -2.70 2.16
CA SER A 122 -17.25 -3.57 2.88
C SER A 122 -18.07 -4.49 1.97
N ARG A 123 -18.64 -3.93 0.90
CA ARG A 123 -19.49 -4.67 -0.07
C ARG A 123 -18.73 -5.69 -0.92
N PHE A 124 -17.40 -5.64 -0.91
CA PHE A 124 -16.52 -6.56 -1.63
C PHE A 124 -15.90 -7.62 -0.73
N GLY A 125 -16.23 -7.62 0.57
CA GLY A 125 -15.73 -8.60 1.53
C GLY A 125 -14.25 -8.47 1.87
N ILE A 126 -13.59 -7.38 1.46
CA ILE A 126 -12.16 -7.14 1.72
C ILE A 126 -12.06 -6.40 3.08
N PRO A 127 -11.30 -6.92 4.06
CA PRO A 127 -11.09 -6.26 5.34
C PRO A 127 -10.02 -5.15 5.23
N ALA A 128 -10.31 -3.98 5.81
CA ALA A 128 -9.34 -2.93 6.08
C ALA A 128 -8.76 -3.12 7.49
N VAL A 129 -7.43 -3.20 7.60
CA VAL A 129 -6.75 -3.67 8.82
C VAL A 129 -5.54 -2.79 9.12
N ARG A 130 -5.27 -2.49 10.40
CA ARG A 130 -4.05 -1.77 10.79
C ARG A 130 -2.81 -2.62 10.54
N PRO A 131 -1.66 -2.02 10.16
CA PRO A 131 -0.43 -2.75 9.86
C PRO A 131 -0.01 -3.77 10.92
N GLY A 132 -0.02 -3.37 12.20
CA GLY A 132 0.36 -4.26 13.31
C GLY A 132 -0.59 -5.43 13.53
N VAL A 133 -1.88 -5.27 13.21
CA VAL A 133 -2.85 -6.38 13.28
C VAL A 133 -2.62 -7.33 12.11
N LEU A 134 -2.42 -6.79 10.91
CA LEU A 134 -2.17 -7.60 9.72
C LEU A 134 -0.88 -8.42 9.85
N LEU A 135 0.20 -7.79 10.32
CA LEU A 135 1.49 -8.47 10.56
C LEU A 135 1.35 -9.64 11.55
N ARG A 136 0.53 -9.48 12.61
CA ARG A 136 0.25 -10.59 13.54
C ARG A 136 -0.51 -11.73 12.89
N ARG A 137 -1.46 -11.43 11.98
CA ARG A 137 -2.20 -12.45 11.22
C ARG A 137 -1.31 -13.24 10.26
N MET A 138 -0.23 -12.64 9.75
CA MET A 138 0.73 -13.32 8.87
C MET A 138 1.67 -14.28 9.61
N ARG A 139 1.88 -14.06 10.92
CA ARG A 139 2.81 -14.83 11.75
C ARG A 139 2.18 -15.97 12.53
N GLY A 140 0.84 -16.05 12.55
CA GLY A 140 0.07 -17.13 13.16
C GLY A 140 -0.52 -18.02 12.10
#